data_AF-I3D1I9-F1
#
_entry.id   AF-I3D1I9-F1
#
_cell.length_a   1.000
_cell.length_b   1.000
_cell.length_c   1.000
_cell.angle_alpha   90.00
_cell.angle_beta   90.00
_cell.angle_gamma   90.00
#
_symmetry.space_group_name_H-M   'P 1'
#
loop_
_entity.id
_entity.type
_entity.pdbx_description
1 polymer ?
#
loop_
_entity_poly.entity_id
_entity_poly.type
_entity_poly.pdbx_seq_one_letter_code
_entity_poly.pdbx_strand_id
1 'polypeptide(L)' 'MKCSISECKEKAAETVKISFRETRNLCMNHYKLFKNKDEKHLPSFSKASKI' A
#
# COMPACT_ATOMS: atom_id res chain seq x y z
N MET A 1 4.36 3.15 17.06
CA MET A 1 3.65 4.09 16.15
C MET A 1 2.22 3.62 15.94
N LYS A 2 1.28 4.54 15.73
CA LYS A 2 -0.10 4.20 15.34
C LYS A 2 -0.17 3.94 13.84
N CYS A 3 -1.17 3.18 13.40
CA CYS A 3 -1.45 3.01 11.99
C CYS A 3 -1.66 4.38 11.32
N SER A 4 -1.08 4.59 10.15
CA SER A 4 -1.11 5.87 9.42
C SER A 4 -2.44 6.17 8.73
N ILE A 5 -3.44 5.31 8.91
CA ILE A 5 -4.80 5.51 8.40
C ILE A 5 -5.55 6.28 9.48
N SER A 6 -6.05 7.47 9.13
CA SER A 6 -6.57 8.46 10.08
C SER A 6 -7.66 7.92 11.01
N GLU A 7 -8.49 6.99 10.52
CA GLU A 7 -9.57 6.37 11.30
C GLU A 7 -9.11 5.12 12.08
N CYS A 8 -7.88 4.67 11.87
CA CYS A 8 -7.34 3.47 12.49
C CYS A 8 -6.65 3.79 13.81
N LYS A 9 -7.22 3.25 14.89
CA LYS A 9 -6.66 3.37 16.25
C LYS A 9 -5.66 2.26 16.60
N GLU A 10 -5.45 1.30 15.70
CA GLU A 10 -4.57 0.16 15.94
C GLU A 10 -3.09 0.55 15.90
N LYS A 11 -2.29 -0.26 16.58
CA LYS A 11 -0.83 -0.15 16.53
C LYS A 11 -0.34 -0.61 15.16
N ALA A 12 0.56 0.15 14.55
CA ALA A 12 1.21 -0.28 13.34
C ALA A 12 2.09 -1.50 13.61
N ALA A 13 2.07 -2.46 12.69
CA ALA A 13 2.86 -3.68 12.74
C ALA A 13 3.87 -3.75 11.57
N GLU A 14 3.52 -3.18 10.42
CA GLU A 14 4.31 -3.23 9.19
C GLU A 14 4.52 -1.83 8.61
N THR A 15 5.69 -1.57 8.01
CA THR A 15 5.96 -0.33 7.26
C THR A 15 6.01 -0.66 5.78
N VAL A 16 5.07 -0.11 5.00
CA VAL A 16 4.97 -0.36 3.56
C VAL A 16 5.34 0.89 2.77
N LYS A 17 5.88 0.68 1.58
CA LYS A 17 6.15 1.74 0.60
C LYS A 17 4.93 1.88 -0.31
N ILE A 18 4.18 2.97 -0.18
CA ILE A 18 3.00 3.24 -1.00
C ILE A 18 3.39 3.80 -2.37
N SER A 19 4.44 4.63 -2.38
CA SER A 19 4.93 5.34 -3.56
C SER A 19 6.44 5.47 -3.52
N PHE A 20 7.07 5.92 -4.62
CA PHE A 20 8.53 6.09 -4.68
C PHE A 20 9.12 6.91 -3.50
N ARG A 21 8.37 7.91 -3.01
CA ARG A 21 8.78 8.83 -1.93
C ARG A 21 8.03 8.67 -0.61
N GLU A 22 7.01 7.82 -0.55
CA GLU A 22 6.15 7.74 0.63
C GLU A 22 6.11 6.32 1.22
N THR A 23 6.33 6.25 2.54
CA THR A 23 6.14 5.05 3.35
C THR A 23 5.05 5.29 4.39
N ARG A 24 4.27 4.26 4.69
CA ARG A 24 3.19 4.30 5.67
C ARG A 24 3.34 3.14 6.64
N ASN A 25 2.96 3.38 7.89
CA ASN A 25 2.92 2.35 8.92
C ASN A 25 1.50 1.79 8.98
N LEU A 26 1.31 0.51 8.69
CA LEU A 26 0.02 -0.16 8.66
C LEU A 26 -0.11 -1.18 9.81
N CYS A 27 -1.31 -1.31 10.36
CA CYS A 27 -1.65 -2.47 11.18
C CYS A 27 -1.82 -3.71 10.29
N MET A 28 -1.85 -4.90 10.90
CA MET A 28 -1.97 -6.16 10.16
C MET A 28 -3.22 -6.23 9.27
N ASN A 29 -4.34 -5.63 9.71
CA ASN A 29 -5.57 -5.61 8.94
C ASN A 29 -5.41 -4.78 7.65
N HIS A 30 -4.90 -3.55 7.79
CA HIS A 30 -4.69 -2.66 6.65
C HIS A 30 -3.56 -3.11 5.73
N TYR A 31 -2.54 -3.77 6.26
CA TYR A 31 -1.50 -4.40 5.46
C TYR A 31 -2.08 -5.46 4.51
N LYS A 32 -2.96 -6.34 5.00
CA LYS A 32 -3.63 -7.34 4.15
C LYS A 32 -4.48 -6.71 3.05
N LEU A 33 -5.23 -5.65 3.38
CA LEU A 33 -6.04 -4.92 2.40
C LEU A 33 -5.17 -4.25 1.33
N PHE A 34 -4.06 -3.63 1.74
CA PHE A 34 -3.09 -3.01 0.83
C PHE A 34 -2.48 -4.05 -0.13
N LYS A 35 -1.98 -5.17 0.42
CA LYS A 35 -1.35 -6.24 -0.37
C LYS A 35 -2.32 -6.85 -1.40
N ASN A 36 -3.55 -7.15 -0.98
CA ASN A 36 -4.57 -7.69 -1.88
C ASN A 36 -4.97 -6.72 -3.00
N LYS A 37 -4.85 -5.40 -2.78
CA LYS A 37 -5.18 -4.40 -3.79
C LYS A 37 -4.13 -4.36 -4.89
N ASP A 38 -2.86 -4.52 -4.54
CA ASP A 38 -1.74 -4.59 -5.49
C ASP A 38 -1.86 -5.84 -6.38
N GLU A 39 -2.27 -6.98 -5.82
CA GLU A 39 -2.49 -8.21 -6.58
C GLU A 39 -3.68 -8.14 -7.54
N LYS A 40 -4.77 -7.46 -7.14
CA LYS A 40 -5.97 -7.31 -8.00
C LYS A 40 -5.82 -6.24 -9.08
N HIS A 41 -5.02 -5.22 -8.81
CA HIS A 41 -4.72 -4.14 -9.75
C HIS A 41 -3.24 -4.14 -10.06
N LEU A 42 -2.74 -5.20 -10.71
CA LEU A 42 -1.47 -5.09 -11.42
C LEU A 42 -1.70 -4.11 -12.58
N PRO A 43 -1.17 -2.88 -12.52
CA PRO A 43 -1.25 -1.99 -13.66
C PRO A 43 -0.45 -2.64 -14.79
N SER A 44 -1.16 -3.14 -15.81
CA SER A 44 -0.54 -3.57 -17.05
C SER A 44 -0.02 -2.34 -17.77
N PHE A 45 1.14 -1.85 -17.33
CA PHE A 45 1.87 -0.79 -18.01
C PHE A 45 2.42 -1.36 -19.32
N SER A 46 1.58 -1.35 -20.35
CA SER A 46 2.03 -1.59 -21.72
C SER A 46 2.89 -0.40 -22.14
N LYS A 47 4.15 -0.66 -22.51
CA LYS A 47 5.04 0.38 -23.05
C LYS A 47 4.37 1.04 -24.26
N ALA A 48 4.16 2.35 -24.18
CA ALA A 48 3.59 3.15 -25.27
C ALA A 48 4.52 3.30 -26.49
N SER A 49 5.74 2.74 -26.47
CA SER A 49 6.72 2.82 -27.58
C SER A 49 6.44 1.86 -28.75
N LYS A 50 5.18 1.63 -29.11
CA LYS A 50 4.80 0.94 -30.35
C LYS A 50 3.81 1.80 -31.15
N ILE A 51 4.16 3.06 -31.37
CA ILE A 51 3.59 3.92 -32.42
C ILE A 51 4.74 4.36 -33.30
#